data_AF-A0A4Y2RF81-F1
#
_entry.id   AF-A0A4Y2RF81-F1
#
_cell.length_a   1.000
_cell.length_b   1.000
_cell.length_c   1.000
_cell.angle_alpha   90.00
_cell.angle_beta   90.00
_cell.angle_gamma   90.00
#
_symmetry.space_group_name_H-M   'P 1'
#
loop_
_entity.id
_entity.type
_entity.pdbx_description
1 polymer ?
#
loop_
_entity_poly.entity_id
_entity_poly.type
_entity_poly.pdbx_seq_one_letter_code
_entity_poly.pdbx_strand_id
1 'polypeptide(L)'
;KNKSDIKSYRPVSLLPTLGKILEKLLLERLNHHLRRNNLQHPNQYGFRTNRSTEEAILDLLDKINSAKNSNQHALMISLDIKGAFDHLQYTSIKNSLDNLKYHSNTLETLTDILSNRKVAINTSQGPATWNQQQGYPLSRFLEPGGRRSAPARLASRGAPAGICR
;
A
#
# COMPACT_ATOMS: atom_id res chain seq x y z
N LYS A 1 -12.36 17.63 -11.61
CA LYS A 1 -12.49 16.34 -12.34
C LYS A 1 -13.86 16.31 -13.01
N ASN A 2 -13.93 15.89 -14.28
CA ASN A 2 -15.18 15.80 -15.01
C ASN A 2 -16.04 14.66 -14.43
N LYS A 3 -17.29 14.93 -14.01
CA LYS A 3 -18.13 13.96 -13.29
C LYS A 3 -18.58 12.79 -14.17
N SER A 4 -18.50 12.94 -15.49
CA SER A 4 -18.86 11.94 -16.49
C SER A 4 -17.74 10.94 -16.80
N ASP A 5 -16.49 11.22 -16.38
CA ASP A 5 -15.38 10.30 -16.61
C ASP A 5 -15.37 9.20 -15.53
N ILE A 6 -15.66 7.96 -15.93
CA ILE A 6 -15.66 6.78 -15.05
C ILE A 6 -14.31 6.61 -14.33
N LYS A 7 -13.20 7.01 -14.96
CA LYS A 7 -11.85 6.94 -14.37
C LYS A 7 -11.63 7.94 -13.22
N SER A 8 -12.57 8.87 -13.01
CA SER A 8 -12.51 9.81 -11.88
C SER A 8 -12.92 9.20 -10.55
N TYR A 9 -13.64 8.07 -10.56
CA TYR A 9 -14.15 7.39 -9.38
C TYR A 9 -13.25 6.22 -8.96
N ARG A 10 -13.11 6.01 -7.65
CA ARG A 10 -12.49 4.81 -7.08
C ARG A 10 -13.58 3.93 -6.49
N PRO A 11 -13.87 2.74 -7.06
CA PRO A 11 -14.87 1.85 -6.50
C PRO A 11 -14.41 1.33 -5.13
N VAL A 12 -15.30 1.37 -4.15
CA VAL A 12 -15.03 0.87 -2.79
C VAL A 12 -15.75 -0.45 -2.60
N SER A 13 -14.99 -1.52 -2.38
CA SER A 13 -15.54 -2.81 -1.99
C SER A 13 -15.75 -2.85 -0.48
N LEU A 14 -16.99 -3.09 -0.05
CA LEU A 14 -17.30 -3.24 1.37
C LEU A 14 -17.06 -4.69 1.80
N LEU A 15 -15.96 -4.92 2.50
CA LEU A 15 -15.76 -6.17 3.22
C LEU A 15 -16.73 -6.30 4.40
N PRO A 16 -17.23 -7.53 4.70
CA PRO A 16 -17.94 -7.80 5.93
C PRO A 16 -17.11 -7.39 7.15
N THR A 17 -17.78 -7.00 8.24
CA THR A 17 -17.11 -6.53 9.46
C THR A 17 -16.08 -7.52 9.99
N LEU A 18 -16.38 -8.82 9.96
CA LEU A 18 -15.43 -9.87 10.35
C LEU A 18 -14.20 -9.89 9.45
N GLY A 19 -14.36 -9.71 8.13
CA GLY A 19 -13.25 -9.62 7.18
C GLY A 19 -12.32 -8.45 7.51
N LYS A 20 -12.90 -7.29 7.82
CA LYS A 20 -12.15 -6.10 8.25
C LYS A 20 -11.34 -6.33 9.52
N ILE A 21 -11.91 -7.03 10.50
CA ILE A 21 -11.23 -7.36 11.75
C ILE A 21 -10.06 -8.31 11.49
N LEU A 22 -10.30 -9.37 10.70
CA LEU A 22 -9.27 -10.34 10.33
C LEU A 22 -8.11 -9.66 9.60
N GLU A 23 -8.40 -8.81 8.62
CA GLU A 23 -7.39 -8.07 7.87
C GLU A 23 -6.53 -7.20 8.78
N LYS A 24 -7.15 -6.49 9.72
CA LYS A 24 -6.43 -5.68 10.70
C LYS A 24 -5.48 -6.53 11.55
N LEU A 25 -5.94 -7.67 12.05
CA LEU A 25 -5.11 -8.58 12.86
C LEU A 25 -3.91 -9.12 12.06
N LEU A 26 -4.14 -9.53 10.82
CA LEU A 26 -3.07 -10.02 9.93
C LEU A 26 -2.04 -8.93 9.62
N LEU A 27 -2.51 -7.70 9.32
CA LEU A 27 -1.65 -6.55 9.06
C LEU A 27 -0.84 -6.15 10.30
N GLU A 28 -1.43 -6.17 11.49
CA GLU A 28 -0.70 -5.88 12.74
C GLU A 28 0.41 -6.91 13.00
N ARG A 29 0.14 -8.20 12.79
CA ARG A 29 1.15 -9.27 12.91
C ARG A 29 2.26 -9.12 11.88
N LEU A 30 1.92 -8.87 10.63
CA LEU A 30 2.90 -8.64 9.56
C LEU A 30 3.77 -7.41 9.87
N ASN A 31 3.16 -6.29 10.26
CA ASN A 31 3.90 -5.07 10.61
C ASN A 31 4.78 -5.26 11.86
N HIS A 32 4.37 -6.08 12.82
CA HIS A 32 5.22 -6.44 13.96
C HIS A 32 6.46 -7.22 13.49
N HIS A 33 6.27 -8.24 12.64
CA HIS A 33 7.39 -9.01 12.08
C HIS A 33 8.35 -8.12 11.27
N LEU A 34 7.82 -7.26 10.40
CA LEU A 34 8.63 -6.36 9.59
C LEU A 34 9.47 -5.40 10.45
N ARG A 35 8.92 -4.89 11.55
CA ARG A 35 9.64 -4.01 12.49
C ARG A 35 10.71 -4.77 13.26
N ARG A 36 10.38 -5.93 13.83
CA ARG A 36 11.32 -6.73 14.64
C ARG A 36 12.56 -7.14 13.86
N ASN A 37 12.41 -7.39 12.56
CA ASN A 37 13.50 -7.83 11.68
C ASN A 37 14.12 -6.68 10.85
N ASN A 38 13.81 -5.42 11.15
CA ASN A 38 14.29 -4.25 10.40
C ASN A 38 14.05 -4.34 8.88
N LEU A 39 12.94 -4.97 8.49
CA LEU A 39 12.52 -5.13 7.11
C LEU A 39 11.71 -3.92 6.64
N GLN A 40 12.03 -2.70 7.05
CA GLN A 40 11.41 -1.48 6.50
C GLN A 40 12.53 -0.50 6.19
N HIS A 41 12.48 0.13 5.02
CA HIS A 41 13.51 1.10 4.64
C HIS A 41 13.48 2.28 5.62
N PRO A 42 14.63 2.80 6.09
CA PRO A 42 14.68 3.89 7.08
C PRO A 42 13.92 5.15 6.61
N ASN A 43 13.99 5.45 5.31
CA ASN A 43 13.35 6.61 4.67
C ASN A 43 11.92 6.31 4.18
N GLN A 44 11.30 5.20 4.62
CA GLN A 44 9.89 4.94 4.36
C GLN A 44 9.05 5.56 5.49
N TYR A 45 8.41 6.68 5.19
CA TYR A 45 7.55 7.40 6.14
C TYR A 45 6.07 7.00 6.01
N GLY A 46 5.62 6.73 4.78
CA GLY A 46 4.27 6.28 4.50
C GLY A 46 3.97 4.89 5.09
N PHE A 47 2.77 4.76 5.64
CA PHE A 47 2.22 3.52 6.16
C PHE A 47 3.08 2.78 7.20
N ARG A 48 3.90 3.52 7.94
CA ARG A 48 4.77 2.98 8.99
C ARG A 48 4.35 3.53 10.35
N THR A 49 4.32 2.65 11.36
CA THR A 49 4.02 3.06 12.73
C THR A 49 5.13 3.98 13.23
N ASN A 50 4.76 5.06 13.94
CA ASN A 50 5.67 6.08 14.44
C ASN A 50 6.49 6.77 13.34
N ARG A 51 5.93 6.87 12.13
CA ARG A 51 6.41 7.77 11.09
C ARG A 51 5.30 8.68 10.60
N SER A 52 5.64 9.90 10.22
CA SER A 52 4.66 10.86 9.71
C SER A 52 5.11 11.59 8.45
N THR A 53 4.16 12.26 7.79
CA THR A 53 4.43 13.11 6.64
C THR A 53 5.27 14.32 7.01
N GLU A 54 5.11 14.84 8.22
CA GLU A 54 5.87 15.96 8.76
C GLU A 54 7.36 15.58 8.89
N GLU A 55 7.67 14.41 9.47
CA GLU A 55 9.06 13.92 9.54
C GLU A 55 9.70 13.76 8.15
N ALA A 56 8.91 13.31 7.16
CA ALA A 56 9.40 13.17 5.79
C ALA A 56 9.77 14.52 5.16
N ILE A 57 8.97 15.55 5.44
CA ILE A 57 9.22 16.91 4.99
C ILE A 57 10.44 17.50 5.70
N LEU A 58 10.57 17.30 7.00
CA LEU A 58 11.72 17.77 7.77
C LEU A 58 13.03 17.15 7.25
N ASP A 59 13.08 15.83 7.05
CA ASP A 59 14.26 15.15 6.51
C ASP A 59 14.63 15.63 5.09
N LEU A 60 13.62 15.98 4.27
CA LEU A 60 13.85 16.59 2.96
C LEU A 60 14.44 18.00 3.08
N LEU A 61 13.88 18.84 3.97
CA LEU A 61 14.37 20.19 4.20
C LEU A 61 15.80 20.20 4.75
N ASP A 62 16.13 19.28 5.65
CA ASP A 62 17.47 19.13 6.22
C ASP A 62 18.50 18.79 5.14
N LYS A 63 18.15 17.92 4.18
CA LYS A 63 19.02 17.59 3.04
C LYS A 63 19.25 18.79 2.12
N ILE A 64 18.19 19.55 1.83
CA ILE A 64 18.28 20.77 1.01
C ILE A 64 19.16 21.81 1.70
N ASN A 65 18.95 22.04 3.01
CA ASN A 65 19.72 22.99 3.79
C ASN A 65 21.19 22.57 3.91
N SER A 66 21.46 21.28 4.09
CA SER A 66 22.83 20.75 4.15
C SER A 66 23.60 20.95 2.83
N ALA A 67 22.95 20.73 1.69
CA ALA A 67 23.52 21.02 0.37
C ALA A 67 23.79 22.53 0.21
N LYS A 68 22.82 23.38 0.59
CA LYS A 68 22.97 24.84 0.55
C LYS A 68 24.14 25.32 1.41
N ASN A 69 24.28 24.82 2.63
CA ASN A 69 25.36 25.17 3.55
C ASN A 69 26.73 24.71 3.04
N SER A 70 26.76 23.65 2.24
CA SER A 70 27.97 23.14 1.59
C SER A 70 28.25 23.80 0.23
N ASN A 71 27.50 24.86 -0.11
CA ASN A 71 27.56 25.56 -1.39
C ASN A 71 27.33 24.63 -2.62
N GLN A 72 26.51 23.58 -2.43
CA GLN A 72 26.12 22.61 -3.45
C GLN A 72 24.70 22.88 -3.96
N HIS A 73 24.42 22.42 -5.17
CA HIS A 73 23.06 22.45 -5.73
C HIS A 73 22.26 21.23 -5.27
N ALA A 74 21.01 21.45 -4.88
CA ALA A 74 20.05 20.38 -4.57
C ALA A 74 19.12 20.15 -5.78
N LEU A 75 18.99 18.90 -6.22
CA LEU A 75 18.02 18.47 -7.23
C LEU A 75 17.03 17.49 -6.59
N MET A 76 15.73 17.76 -6.77
CA MET A 76 14.66 16.87 -6.31
C MET A 76 13.98 16.21 -7.50
N ILE A 77 13.88 14.89 -7.47
CA ILE A 77 13.09 14.10 -8.43
C ILE A 77 11.89 13.54 -7.66
N SER A 78 10.69 13.86 -8.13
CA SER A 78 9.43 13.36 -7.56
C SER A 78 8.77 12.38 -8.52
N LEU A 79 8.27 11.26 -7.99
CA LEU A 79 7.58 10.22 -8.74
C LEU A 79 6.19 9.99 -8.13
N ASP A 80 5.15 10.09 -8.95
CA ASP A 80 3.78 9.73 -8.59
C ASP A 80 3.27 8.60 -9.49
N ILE A 81 2.75 7.53 -8.88
CA ILE A 81 2.30 6.34 -9.60
C ILE A 81 0.79 6.45 -9.82
N LYS A 82 0.40 6.69 -11.07
CA LYS A 82 -1.02 6.77 -11.46
C LYS A 82 -1.75 5.47 -11.14
N GLY A 83 -2.75 5.55 -10.26
CA GLY A 83 -3.59 4.40 -9.90
C GLY A 83 -2.79 3.25 -9.28
N ALA A 84 -1.81 3.54 -8.41
CA ALA A 84 -0.91 2.55 -7.82
C ALA A 84 -1.64 1.31 -7.27
N PHE A 85 -2.75 1.52 -6.55
CA PHE A 85 -3.54 0.43 -6.00
C PHE A 85 -4.38 -0.31 -7.04
N ASP A 86 -4.87 0.38 -8.08
CA ASP A 86 -5.71 -0.22 -9.13
C ASP A 86 -4.89 -1.18 -10.01
N HIS A 87 -3.61 -0.88 -10.21
CA HIS A 87 -2.67 -1.66 -11.02
C HIS A 87 -1.83 -2.65 -10.21
N LEU A 88 -2.04 -2.75 -8.89
CA LEU A 88 -1.26 -3.65 -8.05
C LEU A 88 -1.67 -5.11 -8.33
N GLN A 89 -0.76 -5.87 -8.93
CA GLN A 89 -0.98 -7.27 -9.28
C GLN A 89 -0.82 -8.19 -8.07
N TYR A 90 -1.71 -9.19 -7.95
CA TYR A 90 -1.65 -10.15 -6.84
C TYR A 90 -0.41 -11.04 -6.89
N THR A 91 0.11 -11.31 -8.08
CA THR A 91 1.39 -12.01 -8.26
C THR A 91 2.54 -11.23 -7.64
N SER A 92 2.63 -9.91 -7.88
CA SER A 92 3.64 -9.03 -7.27
C SER A 92 3.52 -8.99 -5.74
N ILE A 93 2.28 -9.01 -5.23
CA ILE A 93 2.04 -9.08 -3.80
C ILE A 93 2.56 -10.40 -3.22
N LYS A 94 2.14 -11.54 -3.77
CA LYS A 94 2.53 -12.87 -3.33
C LYS A 94 4.05 -13.05 -3.36
N ASN A 95 4.68 -12.68 -4.48
CA ASN A 95 6.14 -12.70 -4.61
C ASN A 95 6.82 -11.85 -3.52
N SER A 96 6.26 -10.70 -3.16
CA SER A 96 6.81 -9.86 -2.10
C SER A 96 6.66 -10.49 -0.72
N LEU A 97 5.55 -11.20 -0.45
CA LEU A 97 5.34 -11.96 0.79
C LEU A 97 6.30 -13.15 0.88
N ASP A 98 6.48 -13.91 -0.20
CA ASP A 98 7.39 -15.06 -0.25
C ASP A 98 8.85 -14.63 0.00
N ASN A 99 9.23 -13.46 -0.52
CA ASN A 99 10.56 -12.87 -0.31
C ASN A 99 10.84 -12.44 1.15
N LEU A 100 9.83 -12.38 2.03
CA LEU A 100 10.04 -12.09 3.45
C LEU A 100 10.73 -13.24 4.19
N LYS A 101 10.84 -14.44 3.58
CA LYS A 101 11.43 -15.65 4.18
C LYS A 101 10.85 -15.95 5.57
N TYR A 102 9.56 -15.65 5.74
CA TYR A 102 8.84 -15.74 7.00
C TYR A 102 7.68 -16.72 6.85
N HIS A 103 7.89 -17.99 7.19
CA HIS A 103 6.83 -18.97 7.14
C HIS A 103 5.93 -18.85 8.37
N SER A 104 4.68 -18.45 8.15
CA SER A 104 3.66 -18.39 9.19
C SER A 104 2.27 -18.55 8.59
N ASN A 105 1.35 -19.05 9.40
CA ASN A 105 -0.08 -19.02 9.10
C ASN A 105 -0.58 -17.63 8.67
N THR A 106 0.06 -16.55 9.14
CA THR A 106 -0.30 -15.18 8.78
C THR A 106 -0.02 -14.90 7.30
N LEU A 107 1.13 -15.34 6.77
CA LEU A 107 1.42 -15.18 5.33
C LEU A 107 0.55 -16.09 4.48
N GLU A 108 0.32 -17.32 4.92
CA GLU A 108 -0.57 -18.25 4.21
C GLU A 108 -1.99 -17.69 4.12
N THR A 109 -2.56 -17.22 5.24
CA THR A 109 -3.89 -16.58 5.22
C THR A 109 -3.92 -15.31 4.36
N LEU A 110 -2.85 -14.49 4.37
CA LEU A 110 -2.77 -13.32 3.48
C LEU A 110 -2.74 -13.73 2.00
N THR A 111 -1.98 -14.76 1.65
CA THR A 111 -1.91 -15.31 0.29
C THR A 111 -3.26 -15.92 -0.14
N ASP A 112 -3.95 -16.59 0.77
CA ASP A 112 -5.27 -17.18 0.55
C ASP A 112 -6.35 -16.10 0.34
N ILE A 113 -6.34 -15.02 1.12
CA ILE A 113 -7.27 -13.88 0.95
C ILE A 113 -7.15 -13.25 -0.45
N LEU A 114 -5.97 -13.33 -1.07
CA LEU A 114 -5.69 -12.82 -2.41
C LEU A 114 -5.93 -13.86 -3.51
N SER A 115 -6.19 -15.12 -3.14
CA SER A 115 -6.40 -16.21 -4.08
C SER A 115 -7.88 -16.37 -4.42
N ASN A 116 -8.18 -16.72 -5.68
CA ASN A 116 -9.53 -17.03 -6.16
C ASN A 116 -10.59 -15.96 -5.86
N ARG A 117 -10.19 -14.68 -5.73
CA ARG A 117 -11.12 -13.58 -5.53
C ARG A 117 -12.00 -13.39 -6.74
N LYS A 118 -13.30 -13.22 -6.49
CA LYS A 118 -14.30 -12.90 -7.50
C LYS A 118 -15.04 -11.63 -7.10
N VAL A 119 -15.30 -10.79 -8.08
CA VAL A 119 -16.16 -9.62 -7.93
C VAL A 119 -17.46 -9.92 -8.66
N ALA A 120 -18.58 -9.75 -7.98
CA ALA A 120 -19.91 -9.87 -8.55
C ALA A 120 -20.57 -8.50 -8.59
N ILE A 121 -21.19 -8.16 -9.72
CA ILE A 121 -21.99 -6.95 -9.89
C ILE A 121 -23.38 -7.34 -10.38
N ASN A 122 -24.41 -6.72 -9.83
CA ASN A 122 -25.78 -6.91 -10.32
C ASN A 122 -25.99 -6.01 -11.54
N THR A 123 -26.30 -6.62 -12.68
CA THR A 123 -26.67 -5.92 -13.92
C THR A 123 -28.15 -6.11 -14.21
N SER A 124 -28.71 -5.33 -15.14
CA SER A 124 -30.09 -5.51 -15.61
C SER A 124 -30.34 -6.89 -16.25
N GLN A 125 -29.29 -7.60 -16.66
CA GLN A 125 -29.34 -8.94 -17.27
C GLN A 125 -29.01 -10.05 -16.25
N GLY A 126 -28.86 -9.72 -14.97
CA GLY A 126 -28.49 -10.64 -13.90
C GLY A 126 -27.08 -10.39 -13.33
N PRO A 127 -26.64 -11.22 -12.37
CA PRO A 127 -25.34 -11.06 -11.74
C PRO A 127 -24.19 -11.45 -12.68
N ALA A 128 -23.29 -10.51 -12.95
CA ALA A 128 -22.05 -10.77 -13.67
C ALA A 128 -20.91 -10.98 -12.66
N THR A 129 -20.10 -12.03 -12.87
CA THR A 129 -18.97 -12.37 -11.99
C THR A 129 -17.67 -12.35 -12.77
N TRP A 130 -16.62 -11.77 -12.19
CA TRP A 130 -15.28 -11.71 -12.79
C TRP A 130 -14.20 -12.08 -11.77
N ASN A 131 -13.14 -12.74 -12.23
CA ASN A 131 -11.99 -13.12 -11.41
C ASN A 131 -11.05 -11.94 -11.21
N GLN A 132 -10.83 -11.51 -9.97
CA GLN A 132 -9.98 -10.38 -9.64
C GLN A 132 -8.52 -10.81 -9.50
N GLN A 133 -7.65 -10.23 -10.35
CA GLN A 133 -6.20 -10.52 -10.38
C GLN A 133 -5.32 -9.31 -10.04
N GLN A 134 -5.93 -8.12 -9.98
CA GLN A 134 -5.26 -6.86 -9.69
C GLN A 134 -6.23 -5.91 -8.96
N GLY A 135 -5.68 -4.86 -8.38
CA GLY A 135 -6.44 -3.90 -7.59
C GLY A 135 -6.35 -4.21 -6.11
N TYR A 136 -6.09 -3.22 -5.27
CA TYR A 136 -5.95 -3.45 -3.84
C TYR A 136 -7.30 -3.85 -3.22
N PRO A 137 -7.44 -5.09 -2.72
CA PRO A 137 -8.73 -5.59 -2.27
C PRO A 137 -9.18 -5.00 -0.93
N LEU A 138 -8.32 -4.24 -0.26
CA LEU A 138 -8.38 -3.89 1.17
C LEU A 138 -8.53 -2.36 1.36
N SER A 139 -9.14 -1.68 0.38
CA SER A 139 -9.06 -0.23 0.19
C SER A 139 -9.62 0.65 1.30
N ARG A 140 -10.39 0.13 2.27
CA ARG A 140 -11.08 0.98 3.25
C ARG A 140 -10.25 1.40 4.47
N PHE A 141 -9.09 0.80 4.71
CA PHE A 141 -8.24 1.14 5.87
C PHE A 141 -6.96 1.93 5.53
N LEU A 142 -6.78 2.34 4.27
CA LEU A 142 -5.66 3.20 3.86
C LEU A 142 -6.07 4.65 3.54
N GLU A 143 -7.34 5.00 3.77
CA GLU A 143 -7.79 6.39 3.64
C GLU A 143 -7.19 7.27 4.76
N PRO A 144 -6.81 8.54 4.48
CA PRO A 144 -5.95 9.35 5.35
C PRO A 144 -6.55 9.72 6.72
N GLY A 145 -7.82 9.37 6.98
CA GLY A 145 -8.54 9.67 8.23
C GLY A 145 -8.57 8.53 9.25
N GLY A 146 -8.11 7.32 8.90
CA GLY A 146 -8.11 6.15 9.79
C GLY A 146 -6.70 5.73 10.18
N ARG A 147 -6.28 5.98 11.43
CA ARG A 147 -4.96 5.57 11.91
C ARG A 147 -4.68 4.06 11.66
N ARG A 148 -3.50 3.80 11.08
CA ARG A 148 -2.63 2.59 11.09
C ARG A 148 -2.59 1.68 9.83
N SER A 149 -1.57 1.96 9.01
CA SER A 149 -0.56 1.08 8.36
C SER A 149 -0.96 -0.23 7.63
N ALA A 150 -0.78 -0.25 6.30
CA ALA A 150 -0.44 -1.46 5.52
C ALA A 150 0.98 -1.34 4.93
N PRO A 151 1.79 -2.41 4.86
CA PRO A 151 3.21 -2.29 4.56
C PRO A 151 3.49 -1.90 3.09
N ALA A 152 4.22 -0.81 2.88
CA ALA A 152 4.63 -0.32 1.53
C ALA A 152 5.62 -1.24 0.79
N ARG A 153 6.14 -2.30 1.45
CA ARG A 153 7.09 -3.25 0.84
C ARG A 153 6.46 -4.08 -0.30
N LEU A 154 5.14 -4.06 -0.42
CA LEU A 154 4.38 -4.69 -1.51
C LEU A 154 4.41 -3.90 -2.84
N ALA A 155 4.88 -2.65 -2.82
CA ALA A 155 4.91 -1.77 -3.99
C ALA A 155 6.34 -1.34 -4.40
N SER A 156 7.39 -1.79 -3.70
CA SER A 156 8.70 -1.14 -3.75
C SER A 156 9.87 -2.04 -4.22
N ARG A 157 9.70 -2.81 -5.30
CA ARG A 157 10.86 -3.26 -6.09
C ARG A 157 10.96 -2.40 -7.34
N GLY A 158 11.68 -1.28 -7.23
CA GLY A 158 12.07 -0.45 -8.38
C GLY A 158 12.09 1.07 -8.15
N ALA A 159 11.49 1.60 -7.08
CA ALA A 159 11.44 3.05 -6.85
C ALA A 159 12.45 3.50 -5.78
N PRO A 160 13.24 4.57 -6.00
CA PRO A 160 14.01 5.21 -4.94
C PRO A 160 13.05 5.70 -3.86
N ALA A 161 13.53 5.78 -2.62
CA ALA A 161 12.77 6.20 -1.45
C ALA A 161 12.06 7.54 -1.71
N GLY A 162 10.78 7.46 -2.06
CA GLY A 162 9.90 8.58 -2.32
C GLY A 162 8.78 8.60 -1.29
N ILE A 163 8.38 9.81 -0.92
CA ILE A 163 7.19 10.07 -0.12
C ILE A 163 5.98 9.61 -0.97
N CYS A 164 5.46 8.40 -0.70
CA CYS A 164 4.14 8.05 -1.19
C CYS A 164 3.12 8.93 -0.46
N ARG A 165 2.51 9.86 -1.20
CA ARG A 165 1.21 10.43 -0.83
C ARG A 165 0.10 9.44 -1.13
#